data_AF-A0A252C7Y4-F1
#
_entry.id   AF-A0A252C7Y4-F1
#
_cell.length_a   1.000
_cell.length_b   1.000
_cell.length_c   1.000
_cell.angle_alpha   90.00
_cell.angle_beta   90.00
_cell.angle_gamma   90.00
#
_symmetry.space_group_name_H-M   'P 1'
#
loop_
_entity.id
_entity.type
_entity.pdbx_description
1 polymer ?
#
loop_
_entity_poly.entity_id
_entity_poly.type
_entity_poly.pdbx_seq_one_letter_code
_entity_poly.pdbx_strand_id
1 'polypeptide(L)'
;RMVQEDIERSDSLLLSTTVNEQLVRPMIDASFGGPVGDYPVVMIGRPDEIPIAELVSLLQWGGPQGLKVRAQDIYDRAGLTPPEPGDETVGVLAQPQPVQPSHDLPGEQRPAQALPGRASPPTTATSREAADGGKGAQENTGNDAPAEELHVRVGRLLSLHVQEDGPGVIEIMTRRLARNAERALGDLPDQVRKELEQASSLDDLSERLEMMGLDDEAFGNAMQAGVLIAQLAGEASVLGGLKRG
;
A
#
# COMPACT_ATOMS: atom_id res chain seq x y z
N ARG A 1 16.88 -25.48 19.32
CA ARG A 1 16.18 -24.50 18.46
C ARG A 1 16.48 -23.06 18.86
N MET A 2 16.53 -22.72 20.16
CA MET A 2 16.90 -21.37 20.64
C MET A 2 18.17 -20.76 20.02
N VAL A 3 19.24 -21.54 19.81
CA VAL A 3 20.48 -21.05 19.17
C VAL A 3 20.27 -20.66 17.70
N GLN A 4 19.41 -21.37 16.98
CA GLN A 4 19.14 -21.08 15.57
C GLN A 4 18.34 -19.78 15.43
N GLU A 5 17.42 -19.52 16.34
CA GLU A 5 16.60 -18.29 16.36
C GLU A 5 17.43 -17.05 16.72
N ASP A 6 18.42 -17.19 17.61
CA ASP A 6 19.33 -16.09 17.98
C ASP A 6 20.30 -15.73 16.85
N ILE A 7 20.78 -16.75 16.11
CA ILE A 7 21.57 -16.55 14.90
C ILE A 7 20.72 -15.90 13.81
N GLU A 8 19.51 -16.40 13.56
CA GLU A 8 18.59 -15.83 12.57
C GLU A 8 18.30 -14.35 12.85
N ARG A 9 18.03 -13.98 14.12
CA ARG A 9 17.80 -12.59 14.52
C ARG A 9 19.05 -11.73 14.34
N SER A 10 20.22 -12.24 14.72
CA SER A 10 21.49 -11.52 14.60
C SER A 10 21.88 -11.28 13.13
N ASP A 11 21.73 -12.31 12.29
CA ASP A 11 22.00 -12.21 10.84
C ASP A 11 21.02 -11.24 10.17
N SER A 12 19.74 -11.29 10.55
CA SER A 12 18.71 -10.39 10.03
C SER A 12 18.97 -8.92 10.39
N LEU A 13 19.44 -8.65 11.62
CA LEU A 13 19.86 -7.32 12.05
C LEU A 13 21.06 -6.82 11.23
N LEU A 14 22.08 -7.67 11.06
CA LEU A 14 23.28 -7.33 10.29
C LEU A 14 22.95 -6.99 8.84
N LEU A 15 22.09 -7.80 8.20
CA LEU A 15 21.64 -7.57 6.83
C LEU A 15 20.83 -6.28 6.70
N SER A 16 19.92 -6.02 7.65
CA SER A 16 19.12 -4.78 7.66
C SER A 16 20.01 -3.54 7.74
N THR A 17 20.99 -3.52 8.64
CA THR A 17 21.96 -2.42 8.74
C THR A 17 22.75 -2.26 7.44
N THR A 18 23.26 -3.36 6.89
CA THR A 18 24.05 -3.35 5.66
C THR A 18 23.26 -2.78 4.48
N VAL A 19 22.01 -3.22 4.29
CA VAL A 19 21.14 -2.72 3.21
C VAL A 19 20.84 -1.23 3.38
N ASN A 20 20.51 -0.79 4.59
CA ASN A 20 20.18 0.62 4.83
C ASN A 20 21.36 1.56 4.59
N GLU A 21 22.57 1.17 5.00
CA GLU A 21 23.76 2.00 4.85
C GLU A 21 24.35 1.95 3.43
N GLN A 22 24.43 0.76 2.83
CA GLN A 22 25.18 0.54 1.60
C GLN A 22 24.34 0.56 0.32
N LEU A 23 23.03 0.34 0.42
CA LEU A 23 22.15 0.29 -0.74
C LEU A 23 21.12 1.42 -0.74
N VAL A 24 20.36 1.57 0.35
CA VAL A 24 19.22 2.50 0.39
C VAL A 24 19.69 3.95 0.23
N ARG A 25 20.68 4.39 1.01
CA ARG A 25 21.21 5.76 0.93
C ARG A 25 21.72 6.12 -0.48
N PRO A 26 22.68 5.39 -1.08
CA PRO A 26 23.19 5.75 -2.40
C PRO A 26 22.13 5.61 -3.49
N MET A 27 21.20 4.66 -3.39
CA MET A 27 20.11 4.50 -4.35
C MET A 27 19.15 5.70 -4.34
N ILE A 28 18.76 6.18 -3.15
CA ILE A 28 17.88 7.35 -2.99
C ILE A 28 18.62 8.62 -3.42
N ASP A 29 19.88 8.80 -3.01
CA ASP A 29 20.69 9.95 -3.40
C ASP A 29 20.87 10.03 -4.92
N ALA A 30 21.07 8.88 -5.58
CA ALA A 30 21.17 8.78 -7.03
C ALA A 30 19.84 9.06 -7.74
N SER A 31 18.71 8.67 -7.15
CA SER A 31 17.38 8.80 -7.77
C SER A 31 16.77 10.20 -7.59
N PHE A 32 16.96 10.82 -6.41
CA PHE A 32 16.26 12.05 -6.01
C PHE A 32 17.19 13.26 -5.85
N GLY A 33 18.51 13.07 -5.91
CA GLY A 33 19.50 14.13 -5.92
C GLY A 33 19.87 14.63 -4.51
N GLY A 34 21.17 14.53 -4.19
CA GLY A 34 21.76 15.00 -2.93
C GLY A 34 21.24 14.25 -1.70
N PRO A 35 21.85 14.48 -0.52
CA PRO A 35 21.39 13.84 0.70
C PRO A 35 20.06 14.46 1.14
N VAL A 36 18.97 13.69 0.97
CA VAL A 36 17.59 14.05 1.35
C VAL A 36 17.40 14.05 2.88
N GLY A 37 18.43 13.64 3.63
CA GLY A 37 18.46 13.64 5.10
C GLY A 37 17.73 12.45 5.69
N ASP A 38 16.43 12.34 5.41
CA ASP A 38 15.59 11.21 5.84
C ASP A 38 15.55 10.14 4.77
N TYR A 39 16.01 8.93 5.13
CA TYR A 39 16.01 7.76 4.27
C TYR A 39 15.02 6.72 4.79
N PRO A 40 14.34 5.98 3.91
CA PRO A 40 13.50 4.87 4.33
C PRO A 40 14.37 3.80 5.02
N VAL A 41 13.78 3.10 5.98
CA VAL A 41 14.46 2.03 6.73
C VAL A 41 13.86 0.68 6.32
N VAL A 42 14.70 -0.20 5.81
CA VAL A 42 14.38 -1.59 5.52
C VAL A 42 14.70 -2.44 6.73
N MET A 43 13.71 -3.15 7.26
CA MET A 43 13.90 -4.18 8.29
C MET A 43 13.66 -5.56 7.70
N ILE A 44 14.67 -6.42 7.85
CA ILE A 44 14.63 -7.84 7.49
C ILE A 44 14.57 -8.61 8.80
N GLY A 45 13.64 -9.55 8.88
CA GLY A 45 13.47 -10.40 10.05
C GLY A 45 12.18 -11.20 9.94
N ARG A 46 12.02 -12.16 10.86
CA ARG A 46 10.73 -12.82 11.04
C ARG A 46 9.74 -11.78 11.60
N PRO A 47 8.50 -11.69 11.09
CA PRO A 47 7.49 -10.86 11.71
C PRO A 47 7.33 -11.28 13.16
N ASP A 48 7.41 -10.31 14.07
CA ASP A 48 7.25 -10.59 15.48
C ASP A 48 5.86 -11.17 15.72
N GLU A 49 5.88 -12.16 16.59
CA GLU A 49 4.73 -12.91 17.00
C GLU A 49 3.82 -11.99 17.83
N ILE A 50 2.63 -11.64 17.31
CA ILE A 50 1.72 -10.68 17.95
C ILE A 50 1.57 -11.01 19.44
N PRO A 51 1.88 -10.06 20.35
CA PRO A 51 1.75 -10.33 21.78
C PRO A 51 0.29 -10.61 22.10
N ILE A 52 0.06 -11.53 23.04
CA ILE A 52 -1.30 -12.01 23.38
C ILE A 52 -2.24 -10.84 23.75
N ALA A 53 -1.71 -9.78 24.35
CA ALA A 53 -2.47 -8.57 24.68
C ALA A 53 -3.06 -7.85 23.45
N GLU A 54 -2.30 -7.76 22.35
CA GLU A 54 -2.77 -7.17 21.10
C GLU A 54 -3.79 -8.08 20.42
N LEU A 55 -3.59 -9.40 20.48
CA LEU A 55 -4.54 -10.37 19.95
C LEU A 55 -5.90 -10.31 20.67
N VAL A 56 -5.89 -10.19 22.00
CA VAL A 56 -7.11 -10.00 22.81
C VAL A 56 -7.81 -8.69 22.45
N SER A 57 -7.04 -7.61 22.27
CA SER A 57 -7.58 -6.31 21.86
C SER A 57 -8.23 -6.38 20.47
N LEU A 58 -7.56 -7.00 19.50
CA LEU A 58 -8.10 -7.24 18.17
C LEU A 58 -9.38 -8.07 18.21
N LEU A 59 -9.44 -9.11 19.05
CA LEU A 59 -10.63 -9.95 19.18
C LEU A 59 -11.79 -9.20 19.82
N GLN A 60 -11.51 -8.34 20.82
CA GLN A 60 -12.51 -7.51 21.48
C GLN A 60 -13.14 -6.48 20.52
N TRP A 61 -12.34 -5.84 19.68
CA TRP A 61 -12.82 -4.81 18.74
C TRP A 61 -13.30 -5.39 17.41
N GLY A 62 -12.59 -6.38 16.88
CA GLY A 62 -12.87 -7.01 15.60
C GLY A 62 -14.00 -8.05 15.67
N GLY A 63 -14.15 -8.76 16.78
CA GLY A 63 -15.20 -9.76 16.97
C GLY A 63 -16.61 -9.20 16.71
N PRO A 64 -17.00 -8.09 17.35
CA PRO A 64 -18.28 -7.42 17.08
C PRO A 64 -18.43 -6.92 15.63
N GLN A 65 -17.32 -6.62 14.94
CA GLN A 65 -17.32 -6.20 13.54
C GLN A 65 -17.38 -7.37 12.55
N GLY A 66 -17.49 -8.61 13.05
CA GLY A 66 -17.62 -9.81 12.24
C GLY A 66 -16.30 -10.52 11.93
N LEU A 67 -15.21 -10.20 12.64
CA LEU A 67 -13.96 -10.96 12.56
C LEU A 67 -14.19 -12.40 13.05
N LYS A 68 -14.00 -13.36 12.16
CA LYS A 68 -14.12 -14.80 12.46
C LYS A 68 -12.74 -15.40 12.57
N VAL A 69 -12.45 -15.99 13.73
CA VAL A 69 -11.17 -16.66 14.00
C VAL A 69 -11.47 -18.08 14.47
N ARG A 70 -10.62 -19.04 14.14
CA ARG A 70 -10.76 -20.41 14.64
C ARG A 70 -10.37 -20.42 16.12
N ALA A 71 -11.17 -21.10 16.94
CA ALA A 71 -10.88 -21.21 18.37
C ALA A 71 -9.54 -21.91 18.64
N GLN A 72 -9.18 -22.91 17.83
CA GLN A 72 -7.90 -23.64 17.96
C GLN A 72 -6.69 -22.70 17.86
N ASP A 73 -6.72 -21.75 16.91
CA ASP A 73 -5.61 -20.84 16.69
C ASP A 73 -5.39 -19.92 17.92
N ILE A 74 -6.45 -19.59 18.67
CA ILE A 74 -6.37 -18.84 19.92
C ILE A 74 -5.81 -19.71 21.06
N TYR A 75 -6.24 -20.97 21.16
CA TYR A 75 -5.72 -21.92 22.15
C TYR A 75 -4.23 -22.17 21.95
N ASP A 76 -3.81 -22.43 20.71
CA ASP A 76 -2.41 -22.66 20.35
C ASP A 76 -1.56 -21.43 20.69
N ARG A 77 -2.08 -20.22 20.44
CA ARG A 77 -1.39 -18.96 20.75
C ARG A 77 -1.30 -18.67 22.24
N ALA A 78 -2.35 -19.00 22.99
CA ALA A 78 -2.38 -18.85 24.44
C ALA A 78 -1.61 -19.97 25.17
N GLY A 79 -1.15 -21.01 24.45
CA GLY A 79 -0.53 -22.19 25.05
C GLY A 79 -1.50 -23.02 25.89
N LEU A 80 -2.79 -22.97 25.56
CA LEU A 80 -3.88 -23.63 26.26
C LEU A 80 -4.39 -24.82 25.44
N THR A 81 -4.92 -25.84 26.12
CA THR A 81 -5.61 -26.96 25.45
C THR A 81 -7.12 -26.68 25.48
N PRO A 82 -7.85 -26.97 24.39
CA PRO A 82 -9.30 -26.88 24.40
C PRO A 82 -9.90 -27.77 25.51
N PRO A 83 -10.89 -27.30 26.28
CA PRO A 83 -11.48 -28.09 27.35
C PRO A 83 -12.30 -29.26 26.79
N GLU A 84 -12.21 -30.42 27.45
CA GLU A 84 -13.01 -31.60 27.13
C GLU A 84 -14.42 -31.52 27.78
N PRO A 85 -15.41 -32.29 27.27
CA PRO A 85 -16.72 -32.36 27.88
C PRO A 85 -16.64 -32.92 29.31
N GLY A 86 -16.77 -32.03 30.30
CA GLY A 86 -16.72 -32.38 31.73
C GLY A 86 -15.61 -31.67 32.51
N ASP A 87 -14.73 -30.93 31.82
CA ASP A 87 -13.70 -30.13 32.48
C ASP A 87 -14.30 -28.94 33.22
N GLU A 88 -13.74 -28.65 34.39
CA GLU A 88 -14.09 -27.45 35.15
C GLU A 88 -13.54 -26.21 34.41
N THR A 89 -14.43 -25.41 33.83
CA THR A 89 -14.07 -24.23 33.03
C THR A 89 -14.16 -22.95 33.85
N VAL A 90 -13.15 -22.09 33.73
CA VAL A 90 -13.14 -20.76 34.35
C VAL A 90 -13.65 -19.73 33.35
N GLY A 91 -14.85 -19.23 33.59
CA GLY A 91 -15.49 -18.22 32.76
C GLY A 91 -17.00 -18.34 32.82
N VAL A 92 -17.71 -17.20 32.84
CA VAL A 92 -19.17 -17.23 32.73
C VAL A 92 -19.50 -17.46 31.26
N LEU A 93 -19.98 -18.66 30.89
CA LEU A 93 -20.68 -18.80 29.62
C LEU A 93 -21.85 -17.82 29.65
N ALA A 94 -21.78 -16.76 28.83
CA ALA A 94 -22.95 -15.95 28.54
C ALA A 94 -23.96 -16.87 27.85
N GLN A 95 -24.96 -17.34 28.61
CA GLN A 95 -26.06 -18.07 28.01
C GLN A 95 -26.73 -17.16 26.97
N PRO A 96 -27.01 -17.64 25.75
CA PRO A 96 -27.80 -16.87 24.81
C PRO A 96 -29.14 -16.58 25.49
N GLN A 97 -29.37 -15.32 25.85
CA GLN A 97 -30.64 -14.94 26.42
C GLN A 97 -31.71 -15.21 25.35
N PRO A 98 -32.76 -16.00 25.66
CA PRO A 98 -33.90 -16.08 24.77
C PRO A 98 -34.41 -14.65 24.59
N VAL A 99 -34.62 -14.25 23.33
CA VAL A 99 -35.34 -13.02 23.00
C VAL A 99 -36.69 -13.08 23.71
N GLN A 100 -36.79 -12.41 24.86
CA GLN A 100 -38.05 -12.28 25.55
C GLN A 100 -38.93 -11.43 24.64
N PRO A 101 -40.13 -11.89 24.25
CA PRO A 101 -41.07 -11.03 23.54
C PRO A 101 -41.31 -9.79 24.41
N SER A 102 -41.33 -8.63 23.76
CA SER A 102 -41.59 -7.34 24.39
C SER A 102 -42.74 -7.48 25.38
N HIS A 103 -42.45 -7.35 26.67
CA HIS A 103 -43.52 -7.16 27.64
C HIS A 103 -44.05 -5.75 27.37
N ASP A 104 -45.29 -5.67 26.91
CA ASP A 104 -46.05 -4.42 26.89
C ASP A 104 -46.21 -3.98 28.36
N LEU A 105 -45.24 -3.21 28.85
CA LEU A 105 -45.44 -2.39 30.03
C LEU A 105 -46.60 -1.44 29.70
N PRO A 106 -47.65 -1.34 30.54
CA PRO A 106 -48.67 -0.31 30.38
C PRO A 106 -47.97 1.03 30.20
N GLY A 107 -48.26 1.71 29.08
CA GLY A 107 -47.61 2.96 28.73
C GLY A 107 -47.90 4.02 29.78
N GLU A 108 -47.02 4.16 30.76
CA GLU A 108 -47.03 5.28 31.68
C GLU A 108 -46.63 6.53 30.87
N GLN A 109 -47.64 7.32 30.48
CA GLN A 109 -47.45 8.60 29.79
C GLN A 109 -46.72 9.57 30.72
N ARG A 110 -45.39 9.57 30.68
CA ARG A 110 -44.61 10.65 31.27
C ARG A 110 -44.82 11.91 30.43
N PRO A 111 -45.21 13.05 31.04
CA PRO A 111 -45.40 14.30 30.31
C PRO A 111 -44.11 14.73 29.62
N ALA A 112 -44.25 15.29 28.42
CA ALA A 112 -43.13 15.69 27.58
C ALA A 112 -42.19 16.64 28.32
N GLN A 113 -40.97 16.18 28.56
CA GLN A 113 -39.90 17.01 29.09
C GLN A 113 -39.41 17.90 27.94
N ALA A 114 -39.59 19.22 28.08
CA ALA A 114 -39.17 20.19 27.06
C ALA A 114 -37.64 20.19 26.94
N LEU A 115 -37.11 19.60 25.86
CA LEU A 115 -35.71 19.80 25.48
C LEU A 115 -35.57 21.20 24.84
N PRO A 116 -34.52 21.98 25.18
CA PRO A 116 -34.22 23.22 24.47
C PRO A 116 -33.87 22.93 23.01
N GLY A 117 -34.33 23.82 22.11
CA GLY A 117 -34.20 23.68 20.67
C GLY A 117 -32.74 23.62 20.22
N ARG A 118 -32.38 22.57 19.47
CA ARG A 118 -31.12 22.51 18.74
C ARG A 118 -31.22 23.40 17.51
N ALA A 119 -30.36 24.41 17.44
CA ALA A 119 -30.12 25.15 16.20
C ALA A 119 -29.55 24.21 15.13
N SER A 120 -30.07 24.30 13.90
CA SER A 120 -29.52 23.60 12.74
C SER A 120 -28.09 24.07 12.46
N PRO A 121 -27.17 23.18 12.06
CA PRO A 121 -25.83 23.59 11.63
C PRO A 121 -25.92 24.40 10.32
N PRO A 122 -25.10 25.45 10.14
CA PRO A 122 -25.09 26.22 8.91
C PRO A 122 -24.40 25.45 7.78
N THR A 123 -25.11 25.32 6.66
CA THR A 123 -24.50 25.03 5.36
C THR A 123 -23.94 26.33 4.79
N THR A 124 -22.65 26.36 4.43
CA THR A 124 -22.15 27.35 3.46
C THR A 124 -21.22 26.71 2.45
N ALA A 125 -21.56 26.97 1.20
CA ALA A 125 -20.85 26.64 -0.02
C ALA A 125 -19.51 27.37 -0.14
N THR A 126 -18.79 26.97 -1.18
CA THR A 126 -17.44 27.30 -1.59
C THR A 126 -17.18 28.79 -1.87
N SER A 127 -15.96 29.24 -1.54
CA SER A 127 -15.02 29.96 -2.42
C SER A 127 -14.31 31.15 -1.77
N ARG A 128 -12.97 31.09 -1.85
CA ARG A 128 -12.03 32.17 -2.19
C ARG A 128 -11.33 32.96 -1.06
N GLU A 129 -10.05 32.60 -0.91
CA GLU A 129 -8.82 33.39 -0.66
C GLU A 129 -8.58 34.18 0.65
N ALA A 130 -7.50 33.73 1.30
CA ALA A 130 -6.32 34.49 1.75
C ALA A 130 -6.20 34.95 3.23
N ALA A 131 -5.06 34.52 3.78
CA ALA A 131 -4.20 35.14 4.78
C ALA A 131 -4.37 34.80 6.28
N ASP A 132 -3.40 34.00 6.74
CA ASP A 132 -2.51 34.25 7.88
C ASP A 132 -2.88 33.70 9.28
N GLY A 133 -1.88 33.07 9.93
CA GLY A 133 -1.81 32.97 11.39
C GLY A 133 -1.93 31.60 12.07
N GLY A 134 -0.93 30.72 11.90
CA GLY A 134 -0.18 30.13 13.03
C GLY A 134 -0.74 29.00 13.93
N LYS A 135 -0.01 27.86 13.86
CA LYS A 135 0.47 26.98 14.96
C LYS A 135 -0.44 25.88 15.55
N GLY A 136 0.04 24.63 15.40
CA GLY A 136 -0.10 23.56 16.40
C GLY A 136 -0.31 22.14 15.85
N ALA A 137 0.80 21.37 15.69
CA ALA A 137 0.98 19.90 15.72
C ALA A 137 -0.10 18.95 15.09
N GLN A 138 0.12 18.16 14.03
CA GLN A 138 1.12 17.08 13.78
C GLN A 138 0.88 15.89 14.74
N GLU A 139 0.68 14.61 14.41
CA GLU A 139 0.96 13.67 13.29
C GLU A 139 0.04 12.42 13.51
N ASN A 140 -0.52 11.68 12.54
CA ASN A 140 0.05 10.80 11.49
C ASN A 140 0.44 9.38 11.98
N THR A 141 -0.06 8.35 11.26
CA THR A 141 0.51 7.01 11.05
C THR A 141 -0.40 6.32 10.00
N GLY A 142 0.01 5.99 8.77
CA GLY A 142 1.26 5.33 8.33
C GLY A 142 0.99 3.81 8.37
N ASN A 143 0.65 3.08 7.31
CA ASN A 143 0.98 3.05 5.88
C ASN A 143 2.36 2.45 5.55
N ASP A 144 2.59 1.22 6.03
CA ASP A 144 3.62 0.31 5.54
C ASP A 144 2.96 -0.96 4.95
N ALA A 145 2.84 -1.01 3.62
CA ALA A 145 2.52 -2.20 2.84
C ALA A 145 3.53 -2.29 1.68
N PRO A 146 4.07 -3.48 1.36
CA PRO A 146 5.16 -3.64 0.39
C PRO A 146 4.78 -3.11 -1.00
N ALA A 147 5.76 -2.64 -1.77
CA ALA A 147 5.53 -2.01 -3.08
C ALA A 147 4.75 -2.89 -4.08
N GLU A 148 4.83 -4.22 -4.00
CA GLU A 148 3.95 -5.14 -4.75
C GLU A 148 2.49 -5.04 -4.30
N GLU A 149 2.25 -4.93 -2.99
CA GLU A 149 0.92 -4.70 -2.45
C GLU A 149 0.45 -3.28 -2.76
N LEU A 150 1.35 -2.30 -2.87
CA LEU A 150 1.01 -0.95 -3.30
C LEU A 150 0.56 -0.93 -4.75
N HIS A 151 1.29 -1.53 -5.68
CA HIS A 151 0.90 -1.59 -7.09
C HIS A 151 -0.37 -2.44 -7.30
N VAL A 152 -0.57 -3.51 -6.52
CA VAL A 152 -1.80 -4.32 -6.57
C VAL A 152 -2.98 -3.61 -5.89
N ARG A 153 -2.77 -2.89 -4.78
CA ARG A 153 -3.81 -2.07 -4.13
C ARG A 153 -4.17 -0.85 -4.97
N VAL A 154 -3.19 -0.18 -5.57
CA VAL A 154 -3.38 0.91 -6.53
C VAL A 154 -4.08 0.37 -7.77
N GLY A 155 -3.68 -0.78 -8.29
CA GLY A 155 -4.36 -1.46 -9.40
C GLY A 155 -5.80 -1.85 -9.07
N ARG A 156 -6.07 -2.34 -7.86
CA ARG A 156 -7.41 -2.68 -7.37
C ARG A 156 -8.26 -1.42 -7.12
N LEU A 157 -7.68 -0.37 -6.54
CA LEU A 157 -8.33 0.94 -6.35
C LEU A 157 -8.67 1.58 -7.70
N LEU A 158 -7.73 1.57 -8.65
CA LEU A 158 -8.01 2.02 -10.02
C LEU A 158 -9.06 1.15 -10.69
N SER A 159 -9.02 -0.18 -10.52
CA SER A 159 -10.02 -1.07 -11.10
C SER A 159 -11.42 -0.83 -10.52
N LEU A 160 -11.52 -0.54 -9.22
CA LEU A 160 -12.77 -0.14 -8.56
C LEU A 160 -13.25 1.25 -9.03
N HIS A 161 -12.33 2.21 -9.21
CA HIS A 161 -12.66 3.55 -9.73
C HIS A 161 -12.99 3.55 -11.24
N VAL A 162 -12.39 2.63 -12.00
CA VAL A 162 -12.71 2.37 -13.41
C VAL A 162 -14.07 1.69 -13.54
N GLN A 163 -14.56 0.97 -12.53
CA GLN A 163 -15.95 0.49 -12.57
C GLN A 163 -16.98 1.63 -12.39
N GLU A 164 -16.61 2.75 -11.76
CA GLU A 164 -17.49 3.93 -11.59
C GLU A 164 -17.35 4.97 -12.73
N ASP A 165 -16.15 5.26 -13.25
CA ASP A 165 -15.86 6.28 -14.28
C ASP A 165 -14.95 5.79 -15.45
N GLY A 166 -14.84 4.47 -15.65
CA GLY A 166 -13.76 3.78 -16.38
C GLY A 166 -13.42 4.15 -17.81
N PRO A 167 -14.39 4.46 -18.69
CA PRO A 167 -14.05 4.75 -20.08
C PRO A 167 -13.16 6.00 -20.20
N GLY A 168 -13.40 7.01 -19.36
CA GLY A 168 -12.70 8.29 -19.43
C GLY A 168 -11.27 8.23 -18.87
N VAL A 169 -11.07 7.50 -17.76
CA VAL A 169 -9.75 7.40 -17.12
C VAL A 169 -8.76 6.65 -18.01
N ILE A 170 -9.18 5.54 -18.61
CA ILE A 170 -8.33 4.77 -19.53
C ILE A 170 -7.97 5.61 -20.76
N GLU A 171 -8.92 6.39 -21.30
CA GLU A 171 -8.66 7.27 -22.45
C GLU A 171 -7.64 8.38 -22.11
N ILE A 172 -7.78 9.02 -20.94
CA ILE A 172 -6.85 10.06 -20.49
C ILE A 172 -5.45 9.48 -20.29
N MET A 173 -5.34 8.31 -19.64
CA MET A 173 -4.06 7.63 -19.42
C MET A 173 -3.42 7.21 -20.75
N THR A 174 -4.21 6.66 -21.68
CA THR A 174 -3.73 6.30 -23.02
C THR A 174 -3.21 7.52 -23.79
N ARG A 175 -3.93 8.65 -23.74
CA ARG A 175 -3.50 9.90 -24.39
C ARG A 175 -2.26 10.52 -23.74
N ARG A 176 -2.07 10.36 -22.43
CA ARG A 176 -0.83 10.77 -21.75
C ARG A 176 0.34 9.88 -22.14
N LEU A 177 0.15 8.56 -22.12
CA LEU A 177 1.17 7.59 -22.51
C LEU A 177 1.63 7.82 -23.96
N ALA A 178 0.70 8.02 -24.89
CA ALA A 178 1.01 8.32 -26.29
C ALA A 178 1.88 9.58 -26.44
N ARG A 179 1.53 10.68 -25.75
CA ARG A 179 2.32 11.92 -25.80
C ARG A 179 3.72 11.77 -25.20
N ASN A 180 3.87 10.96 -24.15
CA ASN A 180 5.16 10.69 -23.54
C ASN A 180 6.03 9.82 -24.45
N ALA A 181 5.44 8.80 -25.09
CA ALA A 181 6.12 7.96 -26.06
C ALA A 181 6.55 8.74 -27.31
N GLU A 182 5.70 9.62 -27.84
CA GLU A 182 6.04 10.50 -28.96
C GLU A 182 7.24 11.40 -28.63
N ARG A 183 7.31 11.93 -27.41
CA ARG A 183 8.43 12.77 -26.99
C ARG A 183 9.72 11.95 -26.84
N ALA A 184 9.65 10.84 -26.12
CA ALA A 184 10.81 9.96 -25.88
C ALA A 184 11.37 9.36 -27.18
N LEU A 185 10.49 8.96 -28.12
CA LEU A 185 10.89 8.43 -29.42
C LEU A 185 11.31 9.53 -30.38
N GLY A 186 10.68 10.71 -30.32
CA GLY A 186 10.99 11.86 -31.18
C GLY A 186 12.36 12.47 -30.91
N ASP A 187 12.82 12.42 -29.66
CA ASP A 187 14.13 12.92 -29.24
C ASP A 187 15.28 11.95 -29.61
N LEU A 188 14.97 10.71 -30.04
CA LEU A 188 15.97 9.75 -30.51
C LEU A 188 16.41 10.03 -31.96
N PRO A 189 17.72 10.01 -32.26
CA PRO A 189 18.21 10.01 -33.63
C PRO A 189 17.63 8.83 -34.42
N ASP A 190 17.24 9.04 -35.67
CA ASP A 190 16.58 8.01 -36.50
C ASP A 190 17.38 6.70 -36.61
N GLN A 191 18.71 6.80 -36.53
CA GLN A 191 19.63 5.67 -36.55
C GLN A 191 19.50 4.79 -35.30
N VAL A 192 19.40 5.40 -34.12
CA VAL A 192 19.20 4.72 -32.84
C VAL A 192 17.79 4.11 -32.78
N ARG A 193 16.78 4.83 -33.27
CA ARG A 193 15.40 4.31 -33.36
C ARG A 193 15.34 3.04 -34.22
N LYS A 194 16.05 3.03 -35.34
CA LYS A 194 16.10 1.88 -36.26
C LYS A 194 16.76 0.64 -35.63
N GLU A 195 17.80 0.81 -34.83
CA GLU A 195 18.42 -0.30 -34.10
C GLU A 195 17.56 -0.77 -32.93
N LEU A 196 16.88 0.15 -32.24
CA LEU A 196 15.89 -0.16 -31.20
C LEU A 196 14.75 -1.05 -31.73
N GLU A 197 14.21 -0.74 -32.91
CA GLU A 197 13.15 -1.54 -33.54
C GLU A 197 13.63 -2.94 -33.98
N GLN A 198 14.93 -3.10 -34.23
CA GLN A 198 15.53 -4.37 -34.64
C GLN A 198 16.07 -5.20 -33.49
N ALA A 199 16.27 -4.59 -32.33
CA ALA A 199 16.80 -5.26 -31.16
C ALA A 199 15.75 -6.21 -30.57
N SER A 200 16.21 -7.43 -30.27
CA SER A 200 15.38 -8.49 -29.69
C SER A 200 15.47 -8.55 -28.16
N SER A 201 16.51 -7.96 -27.58
CA SER A 201 16.73 -7.83 -26.14
C SER A 201 17.48 -6.54 -25.82
N LEU A 202 17.50 -6.17 -24.53
CA LEU A 202 18.27 -5.01 -24.05
C LEU A 202 19.78 -5.21 -24.25
N ASP A 203 20.26 -6.44 -24.07
CA ASP A 203 21.67 -6.78 -24.29
C ASP A 203 22.05 -6.65 -25.78
N ASP A 204 21.20 -7.14 -26.70
CA ASP A 204 21.36 -7.00 -28.16
C ASP A 204 21.35 -5.53 -28.60
N LEU A 205 20.48 -4.70 -27.99
CA LEU A 205 20.49 -3.26 -28.20
C LEU A 205 21.80 -2.61 -27.75
N SER A 206 22.30 -2.97 -26.56
CA SER A 206 23.54 -2.41 -26.01
C SER A 206 24.73 -2.70 -26.93
N GLU A 207 24.87 -3.95 -27.38
CA GLU A 207 25.93 -4.35 -28.32
C GLU A 207 25.85 -3.58 -29.65
N ARG A 208 24.65 -3.39 -30.19
CA ARG A 208 24.43 -2.62 -31.43
C ARG A 208 24.79 -1.15 -31.29
N LEU A 209 24.43 -0.54 -30.16
CA LEU A 209 24.75 0.86 -29.87
C LEU A 209 26.26 1.06 -29.65
N GLU A 210 26.94 0.10 -29.03
CA GLU A 210 28.40 0.11 -28.89
C GLU A 210 29.09 -0.02 -30.27
N MET A 211 28.59 -0.89 -31.13
CA MET A 211 29.11 -1.06 -32.50
C MET A 211 28.93 0.19 -33.38
N MET A 212 27.95 1.04 -33.10
CA MET A 212 27.76 2.30 -33.83
C MET A 212 28.85 3.34 -33.56
N GLY A 213 29.64 3.18 -32.48
CA GLY A 213 30.70 4.12 -32.13
C GLY A 213 30.18 5.54 -31.87
N LEU A 214 29.03 5.64 -31.21
CA LEU A 214 28.46 6.91 -30.75
C LEU A 214 29.43 7.61 -29.78
N ASP A 215 29.43 8.94 -29.76
CA ASP A 215 30.13 9.66 -28.71
C ASP A 215 29.44 9.43 -27.35
N ASP A 216 30.18 9.65 -26.25
CA ASP A 216 29.70 9.34 -24.89
C ASP A 216 28.39 10.06 -24.52
N GLU A 217 28.18 11.27 -25.07
CA GLU A 217 26.98 12.07 -24.84
C GLU A 217 25.78 11.51 -25.61
N ALA A 218 25.95 11.17 -26.88
CA ALA A 218 24.93 10.56 -27.71
C ALA A 218 24.55 9.15 -27.22
N PHE A 219 25.52 8.38 -26.74
CA PHE A 219 25.28 7.08 -26.10
C PHE A 219 24.50 7.23 -24.79
N GLY A 220 24.89 8.19 -23.94
CA GLY A 220 24.17 8.50 -22.69
C GLY A 220 22.72 8.89 -22.94
N ASN A 221 22.47 9.77 -23.92
CA ASN A 221 21.13 10.18 -24.32
C ASN A 221 20.30 9.01 -24.87
N ALA A 222 20.91 8.13 -25.68
CA ALA A 222 20.26 6.92 -26.19
C ALA A 222 19.87 5.95 -25.07
N MET A 223 20.74 5.75 -24.08
CA MET A 223 20.45 4.92 -22.91
C MET A 223 19.32 5.48 -22.05
N GLN A 224 19.31 6.80 -21.79
CA GLN A 224 18.23 7.46 -21.05
C GLN A 224 16.88 7.31 -21.76
N ALA A 225 16.85 7.53 -23.08
CA ALA A 225 15.66 7.30 -23.89
C ALA A 225 15.23 5.81 -23.88
N GLY A 226 16.17 4.87 -23.91
CA GLY A 226 15.90 3.43 -23.82
C GLY A 226 15.22 3.03 -22.50
N VAL A 227 15.69 3.54 -21.36
CA VAL A 227 15.08 3.29 -20.04
C VAL A 227 13.67 3.87 -19.97
N LEU A 228 13.45 5.08 -20.47
CA LEU A 228 12.14 5.70 -20.54
C LEU A 228 11.17 4.88 -21.40
N ILE A 229 11.63 4.37 -22.55
CA ILE A 229 10.83 3.51 -23.43
C ILE A 229 10.48 2.19 -22.74
N ALA A 230 11.40 1.59 -21.99
CA ALA A 230 11.13 0.38 -21.22
C ALA A 230 10.06 0.60 -20.13
N GLN A 231 10.12 1.74 -19.44
CA GLN A 231 9.10 2.13 -18.47
C GLN A 231 7.73 2.32 -19.13
N LEU A 232 7.69 3.07 -20.24
CA LEU A 232 6.45 3.31 -21.00
C LEU A 232 5.85 2.00 -21.54
N ALA A 233 6.68 1.03 -21.95
CA ALA A 233 6.23 -0.29 -22.37
C ALA A 233 5.60 -1.09 -21.21
N GLY A 234 6.17 -0.99 -20.00
CA GLY A 234 5.58 -1.55 -18.79
C GLY A 234 4.22 -0.94 -18.46
N GLU A 235 4.11 0.39 -18.50
CA GLU A 235 2.85 1.11 -18.30
C GLU A 235 1.78 0.73 -19.34
N ALA A 236 2.19 0.57 -20.61
CA ALA A 236 1.31 0.12 -21.69
C ALA A 236 0.77 -1.30 -21.45
N SER A 237 1.60 -2.21 -20.95
CA SER A 237 1.20 -3.59 -20.64
C SER A 237 0.14 -3.64 -19.54
N VAL A 238 0.30 -2.83 -18.48
CA VAL A 238 -0.68 -2.70 -17.40
C VAL A 238 -2.00 -2.13 -17.92
N LEU A 239 -1.96 -1.05 -18.71
CA LEU A 239 -3.16 -0.47 -19.33
C LEU A 239 -3.86 -1.47 -20.26
N GLY A 240 -3.10 -2.26 -21.02
CA GLY A 240 -3.62 -3.32 -21.89
C GLY A 240 -4.23 -4.51 -21.13
N GLY A 241 -3.77 -4.76 -19.89
CA GLY A 241 -4.39 -5.70 -18.96
C GLY A 241 -5.71 -5.16 -18.40
N LEU A 242 -5.73 -3.89 -17.98
CA LEU A 242 -6.93 -3.21 -17.47
C LEU A 242 -8.04 -3.06 -18.53
N LYS A 243 -7.69 -2.98 -19.81
CA LYS A 243 -8.67 -2.96 -20.92
C LYS A 243 -9.31 -4.33 -21.17
N ARG A 244 -8.65 -5.42 -20.78
CA ARG A 244 -9.06 -6.81 -21.09
C ARG A 244 -9.79 -7.50 -19.93
N GLY A 245 -9.57 -7.08 -18.70
CA GLY A 245 -10.30 -7.54 -17.50
C GLY A 245 -11.57 -6.71 -17.28
#